data_AF-A0AAD5ZAV1-F1
#
_entry.id   AF-A0AAD5ZAV1-F1
#
_cell.length_a   1.000
_cell.length_b   1.000
_cell.length_c   1.000
_cell.angle_alpha   90.00
_cell.angle_beta   90.00
_cell.angle_gamma   90.00
#
_symmetry.space_group_name_H-M   'P 1'
#
loop_
_entity.id
_entity.type
_entity.pdbx_description
1 polymer ?
#
loop_
_entity_poly.entity_id
_entity_poly.type
_entity_poly.pdbx_seq_one_letter_code
_entity_poly.pdbx_strand_id
1 'polypeptide(L)'
;MTRNMRASSDPWFAQFLLNVGDGTEPSIGNDFIRMPDEMIIPYTTEEESIDELIETVFPSLNENGHRIDYVASRAILSTKNEYINRLNEHMIETYPGEELIYHSIDTAEDHAHGNYPSEFLNSLTPNGLPPHILKLKKECPIILLRNLDPANGLCSSTRLVCRNFQRNVIDAEIATGGHAGKRIFIPKIPLSPPDDDLFPFRFKRKQFPV
;
A
#
# COMPACT_ATOMS: atom_id res chain seq x y z
N MET A 1 10.09 -29.69 -3.93
CA MET A 1 10.24 -28.75 -5.05
C MET A 1 11.72 -28.37 -5.08
N THR A 2 12.50 -28.69 -6.11
CA THR A 2 14.00 -28.67 -6.01
C THR A 2 14.68 -27.39 -6.52
N ARG A 3 13.95 -26.46 -7.15
CA ARG A 3 14.54 -25.23 -7.71
C ARG A 3 13.63 -24.02 -7.51
N ASN A 4 14.17 -22.96 -6.92
CA ASN A 4 13.49 -21.67 -6.80
C ASN A 4 13.61 -20.90 -8.12
N MET A 5 12.50 -20.80 -8.86
CA MET A 5 12.45 -20.08 -10.15
C MET A 5 12.29 -18.56 -9.99
N ARG A 6 11.96 -18.06 -8.78
CA ARG A 6 11.76 -16.63 -8.52
C ARG A 6 13.07 -15.91 -8.19
N ALA A 7 14.01 -16.61 -7.55
CA ALA A 7 15.33 -16.10 -7.20
C ALA A 7 16.45 -16.67 -8.11
N SER A 8 16.12 -17.15 -9.31
CA SER A 8 17.06 -17.91 -10.15
C SER A 8 18.31 -17.13 -10.59
N SER A 9 18.28 -15.79 -10.52
CA SER A 9 19.41 -14.91 -10.79
C SER A 9 20.42 -14.85 -9.64
N ASP A 10 20.04 -15.28 -8.44
CA ASP A 10 20.88 -15.31 -7.25
C ASP A 10 20.87 -16.74 -6.66
N PRO A 11 21.82 -17.60 -7.07
CA PRO A 11 21.87 -18.98 -6.62
C PRO A 11 21.98 -19.14 -5.10
N TRP A 12 22.69 -18.22 -4.44
CA TRP A 12 22.87 -18.26 -3.00
C TRP A 12 21.55 -17.94 -2.30
N PHE A 13 20.89 -16.84 -2.68
CA PHE A 13 19.61 -16.45 -2.09
C PHE A 13 18.50 -17.48 -2.39
N ALA A 14 18.50 -18.03 -3.60
CA ALA A 14 17.60 -19.11 -3.99
C ALA A 14 17.74 -20.34 -3.07
N GLN A 15 18.97 -20.72 -2.74
CA GLN A 15 19.24 -21.85 -1.85
C GLN A 15 18.86 -21.52 -0.40
N PHE A 16 19.17 -20.33 0.09
CA PHE A 16 18.76 -19.86 1.41
C PHE A 16 17.23 -19.94 1.59
N LEU A 17 16.46 -19.42 0.62
CA LEU A 17 15.00 -19.49 0.65
C LEU A 17 14.46 -20.94 0.65
N LEU A 18 15.13 -21.87 -0.04
CA LEU A 18 14.77 -23.29 0.00
C LEU A 18 15.04 -23.88 1.38
N ASN A 19 16.20 -23.61 1.96
CA ASN A 19 16.54 -24.11 3.29
C ASN A 19 15.55 -23.61 4.36
N VAL A 20 15.15 -22.34 4.28
CA VAL A 20 14.15 -21.77 5.20
C VAL A 20 12.78 -22.43 4.98
N GLY A 21 12.36 -22.63 3.74
CA GLY A 21 11.09 -23.28 3.42
C GLY A 21 11.02 -24.77 3.79
N ASP A 22 12.15 -25.48 3.69
CA ASP A 22 12.30 -26.89 4.06
C ASP A 22 12.60 -27.08 5.57
N GLY A 23 12.80 -25.98 6.32
CA GLY A 23 13.14 -26.02 7.74
C GLY A 23 14.53 -26.57 8.05
N THR A 24 15.45 -26.52 7.07
CA THR A 24 16.83 -27.02 7.21
C THR A 24 17.84 -25.91 7.47
N GLU A 25 17.43 -24.64 7.39
CA GLU A 25 18.30 -23.52 7.75
C GLU A 25 18.62 -23.57 9.26
N PRO A 26 19.90 -23.41 9.66
CA PRO A 26 20.28 -23.53 11.07
C PRO A 26 19.51 -22.56 11.96
N SER A 27 18.83 -23.10 12.97
CA SER A 27 18.17 -22.28 13.97
C SER A 27 19.17 -21.75 15.00
N ILE A 28 18.94 -20.52 15.47
CA ILE A 28 19.70 -19.86 16.53
C ILE A 28 19.01 -20.01 17.91
N GLY A 29 18.22 -21.07 18.08
CA GLY A 29 17.39 -21.33 19.27
C GLY A 29 15.97 -20.77 19.14
N ASN A 30 15.02 -21.34 19.90
CA ASN A 30 13.59 -20.98 19.89
C ASN A 30 12.95 -20.88 18.49
N ASP A 31 13.34 -21.78 17.57
CA ASP A 31 12.85 -21.82 16.17
C ASP A 31 13.11 -20.54 15.34
N PHE A 32 14.03 -19.67 15.79
CA PHE A 32 14.47 -18.52 15.00
C PHE A 32 15.60 -18.90 14.04
N ILE A 33 15.61 -18.30 12.86
CA ILE A 33 16.73 -18.33 11.92
C ILE A 33 17.54 -17.03 12.05
N ARG A 34 18.84 -17.10 11.79
CA ARG A 34 19.65 -15.88 11.64
C ARG A 34 19.50 -15.36 10.22
N MET A 35 19.02 -14.14 10.08
CA MET A 35 19.01 -13.46 8.78
C MET A 35 20.46 -13.10 8.38
N PRO A 36 20.83 -13.28 7.11
CA PRO A 36 22.12 -12.82 6.59
C PRO A 36 22.29 -11.31 6.79
N ASP A 37 23.50 -10.89 7.17
CA ASP A 37 23.75 -9.49 7.52
C ASP A 37 23.53 -8.55 6.31
N GLU A 38 23.70 -9.05 5.08
CA GLU A 38 23.44 -8.31 3.83
C GLU A 38 21.95 -8.03 3.57
N MET A 39 21.05 -8.71 4.29
CA MET A 39 19.61 -8.55 4.19
C MET A 39 19.02 -7.67 5.29
N ILE A 40 19.86 -7.14 6.18
CA ILE A 40 19.43 -6.42 7.38
C ILE A 40 19.89 -4.98 7.30
N ILE A 41 18.96 -4.06 7.58
CA ILE A 41 19.29 -2.69 7.93
C ILE A 41 19.41 -2.65 9.46
N PRO A 42 20.58 -2.27 10.02
CA PRO A 42 20.77 -2.19 11.46
C PRO A 42 19.76 -1.22 12.09
N TYR A 43 19.08 -1.68 13.14
CA TYR A 43 18.16 -0.82 13.88
C TYR A 43 18.94 0.12 14.80
N THR A 44 18.69 1.42 14.69
CA THR A 44 19.20 2.44 15.63
C THR A 44 18.03 3.02 16.43
N THR A 45 17.36 4.03 15.90
CA THR A 45 16.12 4.60 16.40
C THR A 45 15.00 4.34 15.39
N GLU A 46 13.73 4.43 15.80
CA GLU A 46 12.61 4.17 14.88
C GLU A 46 12.63 5.11 13.67
N GLU A 47 12.87 6.41 13.90
CA GLU A 47 12.91 7.45 12.85
C GLU A 47 14.07 7.21 11.87
N GLU A 48 15.30 7.12 12.36
CA GLU A 48 16.49 6.89 11.51
C GLU A 48 16.40 5.56 10.75
N SER A 49 15.86 4.50 11.38
CA SER A 49 15.74 3.19 10.73
C SER A 49 14.67 3.19 9.63
N ILE A 50 13.61 4.00 9.80
CA ILE A 50 12.58 4.18 8.76
C ILE A 50 13.16 4.96 7.58
N ASP A 51 13.90 6.04 7.85
CA ASP A 51 14.54 6.84 6.81
C ASP A 51 15.55 6.00 6.02
N GLU A 52 16.40 5.24 6.71
CA GLU A 52 17.36 4.33 6.09
C GLU A 52 16.67 3.22 5.28
N LEU A 53 15.56 2.67 5.77
CA LEU A 53 14.74 1.71 5.02
C LEU A 53 14.18 2.32 3.73
N ILE A 54 13.66 3.54 3.81
CA ILE A 54 13.10 4.24 2.65
C ILE A 54 14.21 4.55 1.65
N GLU A 55 15.37 5.07 2.08
CA GLU A 55 16.48 5.37 1.17
C GLU A 55 17.08 4.09 0.56
N THR A 56 17.13 2.99 1.32
CA THR A 56 17.60 1.69 0.80
C THR A 56 16.68 1.15 -0.29
N VAL A 57 15.36 1.22 -0.10
CA VAL A 57 14.39 0.68 -1.07
C VAL A 57 14.13 1.66 -2.22
N PHE A 58 14.01 2.95 -1.90
CA PHE A 58 13.73 4.07 -2.80
C PHE A 58 14.87 5.10 -2.80
N PRO A 59 16.06 4.74 -3.30
CA PRO A 59 17.20 5.66 -3.31
C PRO A 59 16.95 6.86 -4.21
N SER A 60 17.27 8.06 -3.72
CA SER A 60 17.09 9.32 -4.45
C SER A 60 15.64 9.51 -4.96
N LEU A 61 14.65 9.30 -4.09
CA LEU A 61 13.23 9.37 -4.42
C LEU A 61 12.82 10.69 -5.09
N ASN A 62 13.43 11.81 -4.71
CA ASN A 62 13.16 13.12 -5.33
C ASN A 62 13.52 13.16 -6.82
N GLU A 63 14.59 12.47 -7.22
CA GLU A 63 15.06 12.43 -8.60
C GLU A 63 14.32 11.36 -9.40
N ASN A 64 14.00 10.22 -8.79
CA ASN A 64 13.49 9.05 -9.50
C ASN A 64 11.98 8.80 -9.34
N GLY A 65 11.31 9.44 -8.38
CA GLY A 65 9.91 9.17 -8.05
C GLY A 65 8.96 9.30 -9.24
N HIS A 66 9.24 10.23 -10.16
CA HIS A 66 8.44 10.43 -11.37
C HIS A 66 8.51 9.28 -12.40
N ARG A 67 9.44 8.34 -12.24
CA ARG A 67 9.70 7.25 -13.19
C ARG A 67 8.90 6.00 -12.80
N ILE A 68 8.02 5.55 -13.70
CA ILE A 68 7.19 4.34 -13.46
C ILE A 68 8.07 3.11 -13.20
N ASP A 69 9.09 2.87 -14.03
CA ASP A 69 9.98 1.71 -13.91
C ASP A 69 10.68 1.66 -12.55
N TYR A 70 10.96 2.83 -11.98
CA TYR A 70 11.53 2.96 -10.65
C TYR A 70 10.51 2.63 -9.56
N VAL A 71 9.36 3.31 -9.51
CA VAL A 71 8.38 3.12 -8.43
C VAL A 71 7.68 1.76 -8.48
N ALA A 72 7.44 1.23 -9.68
CA ALA A 72 6.70 -0.01 -9.89
C ALA A 72 7.47 -1.26 -9.47
N SER A 73 8.81 -1.21 -9.56
CA SER A 73 9.71 -2.33 -9.25
C SER A 73 10.07 -2.44 -7.76
N ARG A 74 9.56 -1.53 -6.93
CA ARG A 74 9.89 -1.42 -5.49
C ARG A 74 8.65 -1.61 -4.63
N ALA A 75 8.85 -2.06 -3.40
CA ALA A 75 7.80 -2.18 -2.40
C ALA A 75 8.40 -2.33 -1.00
N ILE A 76 7.76 -1.72 -0.01
CA ILE A 76 7.97 -1.99 1.41
C ILE A 76 6.76 -2.80 1.90
N LEU A 77 7.01 -3.88 2.64
CA LEU A 77 5.98 -4.76 3.18
C LEU A 77 6.15 -4.85 4.70
N SER A 78 5.03 -4.94 5.42
CA SER A 78 5.02 -5.17 6.87
C SER A 78 3.88 -6.10 7.22
N THR A 79 3.98 -6.72 8.39
CA THR A 79 3.00 -7.68 8.92
C THR A 79 1.76 -7.01 9.50
N LYS A 80 1.82 -5.71 9.83
CA LYS A 80 0.67 -4.95 10.35
C LYS A 80 0.37 -3.72 9.50
N ASN A 81 -0.93 -3.50 9.26
CA ASN A 81 -1.43 -2.33 8.54
C ASN A 81 -1.06 -1.01 9.23
N GLU A 82 -1.05 -0.97 10.56
CA GLU A 82 -0.68 0.24 11.32
C GLU A 82 0.72 0.75 10.96
N TYR A 83 1.71 -0.15 10.88
CA TYR A 83 3.08 0.22 10.50
C TYR A 83 3.16 0.66 9.04
N ILE A 84 2.44 0.00 8.12
CA ILE A 84 2.39 0.45 6.71
C ILE A 84 1.71 1.80 6.56
N ASN A 85 0.66 2.08 7.34
CA ASN A 85 -0.01 3.38 7.29
C ASN A 85 0.94 4.50 7.70
N ARG A 86 1.67 4.33 8.82
CA ARG A 86 2.71 5.28 9.25
C ARG A 86 3.80 5.47 8.20
N LEU A 87 4.28 4.37 7.60
CA LEU A 87 5.29 4.42 6.53
C LEU A 87 4.78 5.14 5.27
N ASN A 88 3.55 4.87 4.85
CA ASN A 88 2.94 5.53 3.69
C ASN A 88 2.74 7.03 3.95
N GLU A 89 2.35 7.42 5.17
CA GLU A 89 2.24 8.82 5.58
C GLU A 89 3.61 9.52 5.54
N HIS A 90 4.65 8.89 6.09
CA HIS A 90 6.01 9.43 6.02
C HIS A 90 6.52 9.52 4.58
N MET A 91 6.30 8.47 3.77
CA MET A 91 6.68 8.47 2.36
C MET A 91 5.98 9.55 1.54
N ILE A 92 4.69 9.82 1.77
CA ILE A 92 3.99 10.88 1.04
C ILE A 92 4.50 12.25 1.44
N GLU A 93 4.92 12.46 2.70
CA GLU A 93 5.54 13.70 3.15
C GLU A 93 6.87 13.96 2.44
N THR A 94 7.72 12.93 2.32
CA THR A 94 9.00 13.00 1.60
C THR A 94 8.85 13.09 0.07
N TYR A 95 7.76 12.58 -0.50
CA TYR A 95 7.57 12.53 -1.95
C TYR A 95 7.61 13.94 -2.59
N PRO A 96 8.26 14.14 -3.74
CA PRO A 96 8.33 15.45 -4.37
C PRO A 96 6.96 15.94 -4.85
N GLY A 97 6.74 17.26 -4.78
CA GLY A 97 5.55 17.91 -5.31
C GLY A 97 4.52 18.34 -4.27
N GLU A 98 3.46 18.98 -4.73
CA GLU A 98 2.38 19.52 -3.89
C GLU A 98 1.45 18.41 -3.40
N GLU A 99 1.20 18.41 -2.08
CA GLU A 99 0.24 17.51 -1.44
C GLU A 99 -1.20 17.92 -1.78
N LEU A 100 -2.00 16.95 -2.19
CA LEU A 100 -3.44 17.09 -2.34
C LEU A 100 -4.17 16.20 -1.34
N ILE A 101 -5.14 16.80 -0.65
CA ILE A 101 -5.91 16.12 0.39
C ILE A 101 -7.36 15.90 -0.07
N TYR A 102 -7.80 14.65 -0.01
CA TYR A 102 -9.19 14.26 -0.24
C TYR A 102 -9.84 13.76 1.03
N HIS A 103 -10.89 14.46 1.47
CA HIS A 103 -11.77 13.99 2.54
C HIS A 103 -12.80 12.99 2.00
N SER A 104 -13.06 11.93 2.77
CA SER A 104 -14.17 11.03 2.52
C SER A 104 -15.49 11.64 3.00
N ILE A 105 -16.59 11.01 2.58
CA ILE A 105 -17.93 11.27 3.13
C ILE A 105 -18.38 9.97 3.79
N ASP A 106 -18.49 10.00 5.12
CA ASP A 106 -18.79 8.82 5.93
C ASP A 106 -20.24 8.87 6.44
N THR A 107 -20.91 7.72 6.39
CA THR A 107 -22.33 7.59 6.71
C THR A 107 -22.60 6.28 7.44
N ALA A 108 -23.57 6.31 8.35
CA ALA A 108 -24.12 5.13 9.00
C ALA A 108 -25.52 4.88 8.44
N GLU A 109 -25.71 3.76 7.74
CA GLU A 109 -27.00 3.32 7.20
C GLU A 109 -27.73 2.45 8.24
N ASP A 110 -28.14 3.05 9.35
CA ASP A 110 -29.25 2.55 10.17
C ASP A 110 -29.82 3.69 11.02
N HIS A 111 -31.12 3.98 10.87
CA HIS A 111 -31.80 5.06 11.59
C HIS A 111 -32.29 4.64 12.99
N ALA A 112 -32.19 3.35 13.33
CA ALA A 112 -32.72 2.84 14.59
C ALA A 112 -31.97 3.36 15.83
N HIS A 113 -30.69 3.72 15.70
CA HIS A 113 -29.78 4.02 16.82
C HIS A 113 -29.10 5.39 16.68
N GLY A 114 -29.88 6.42 16.33
CA GLY A 114 -29.45 7.82 16.45
C GLY A 114 -28.46 8.30 15.38
N ASN A 115 -28.37 9.63 15.25
CA ASN A 115 -27.41 10.26 14.34
C ASN A 115 -26.01 10.19 14.96
N TYR A 116 -25.15 9.31 14.45
CA TYR A 116 -23.74 9.30 14.80
C TYR A 116 -23.07 10.63 14.37
N PRO A 117 -22.30 11.30 15.23
CA PRO A 117 -21.56 12.50 14.84
C PRO A 117 -20.60 12.22 13.69
N SER A 118 -20.45 13.17 12.77
CA SER A 118 -19.52 13.04 11.64
C SER A 118 -18.08 12.84 12.09
N GLU A 119 -17.68 13.46 13.19
CA GLU A 119 -16.35 13.35 13.79
C GLU A 119 -16.07 11.92 14.26
N PHE A 120 -17.09 11.26 14.83
CA PHE A 120 -17.00 9.85 15.21
C PHE A 120 -16.83 8.98 13.97
N LEU A 121 -17.68 9.14 12.95
CA LEU A 121 -17.62 8.37 11.71
C LEU A 121 -16.29 8.54 10.97
N ASN A 122 -15.80 9.78 10.89
CA ASN A 122 -14.55 10.13 10.23
C ASN A 122 -13.31 9.56 10.94
N SER A 123 -13.40 9.24 12.25
CA SER A 123 -12.31 8.62 13.00
C SER A 123 -12.20 7.10 12.81
N LEU A 124 -13.20 6.45 12.21
CA LEU A 124 -13.19 5.01 11.98
C LEU A 124 -12.23 4.62 10.84
N THR A 125 -11.40 3.61 11.08
CA THR A 125 -10.40 3.10 10.13
C THR A 125 -10.56 1.58 9.93
N PRO A 126 -11.74 1.10 9.48
CA PRO A 126 -11.94 -0.33 9.29
C PRO A 126 -11.04 -0.88 8.17
N ASN A 127 -10.63 -2.14 8.33
CA ASN A 127 -9.75 -2.79 7.36
C ASN A 127 -10.37 -2.84 5.95
N GLY A 128 -9.52 -2.66 4.94
CA GLY A 128 -9.94 -2.76 3.54
C GLY A 128 -10.72 -1.56 3.02
N LEU A 129 -10.77 -0.44 3.77
CA LEU A 129 -11.23 0.85 3.31
C LEU A 129 -10.08 1.86 3.24
N PRO A 130 -10.15 2.83 2.30
CA PRO A 130 -9.25 3.97 2.29
C PRO A 130 -9.45 4.84 3.55
N PRO A 131 -8.43 5.61 3.96
CA PRO A 131 -8.55 6.53 5.09
C PRO A 131 -9.55 7.67 4.83
N HIS A 132 -10.05 8.29 5.90
CA HIS A 132 -10.89 9.48 5.79
C HIS A 132 -10.13 10.63 5.11
N ILE A 133 -8.89 10.86 5.54
CA ILE A 133 -7.96 11.82 4.95
C ILE A 133 -7.03 11.04 4.02
N LEU A 134 -7.25 11.18 2.72
CA LEU A 134 -6.37 10.59 1.70
C LEU A 134 -5.45 11.67 1.14
N LYS A 135 -4.17 11.62 1.53
CA LYS A 135 -3.10 12.48 1.03
C LYS A 135 -2.45 11.84 -0.19
N LEU A 136 -2.34 12.58 -1.29
CA LEU A 136 -1.72 12.13 -2.53
C LEU A 136 -0.83 13.23 -3.11
N LYS A 137 0.17 12.83 -3.90
CA LYS A 137 1.04 13.74 -4.65
C LYS A 137 1.12 13.28 -6.10
N LYS A 138 1.45 14.22 -6.99
CA LYS A 138 1.60 13.88 -8.40
C LYS A 138 2.75 12.89 -8.56
N GLU A 139 2.61 11.95 -9.47
CA GLU A 139 3.55 10.86 -9.73
C GLU A 139 3.68 9.81 -8.62
N CYS A 140 2.98 9.93 -7.50
CA CYS A 140 3.07 8.92 -6.45
C CYS A 140 2.41 7.59 -6.87
N PRO A 141 2.96 6.44 -6.44
CA PRO A 141 2.33 5.15 -6.66
C PRO A 141 1.12 4.98 -5.73
N ILE A 142 0.06 4.34 -6.24
CA ILE A 142 -1.13 3.95 -5.49
C ILE A 142 -1.54 2.52 -5.87
N ILE A 143 -2.37 1.88 -5.05
CA ILE A 143 -2.86 0.51 -5.30
C ILE A 143 -4.38 0.50 -5.25
N LEU A 144 -5.01 -0.15 -6.22
CA LEU A 144 -6.47 -0.26 -6.23
C LEU A 144 -6.97 -1.24 -5.16
N LEU A 145 -7.95 -0.84 -4.35
CA LEU A 145 -8.54 -1.65 -3.27
C LEU A 145 -9.76 -2.47 -3.71
N ARG A 146 -10.37 -2.15 -4.85
CA ARG A 146 -11.59 -2.82 -5.36
C ARG A 146 -11.49 -3.08 -6.86
N ASN A 147 -12.16 -4.14 -7.29
CA ASN A 147 -12.38 -4.39 -8.71
C ASN A 147 -13.32 -3.32 -9.27
N LEU A 148 -12.84 -2.57 -10.26
CA LEU A 148 -13.64 -1.59 -10.99
C LEU A 148 -13.95 -2.09 -12.41
N ASP A 149 -12.92 -2.60 -13.09
CA ASP A 149 -13.02 -3.14 -14.44
C ASP A 149 -11.89 -4.17 -14.67
N PRO A 150 -12.07 -5.41 -14.18
CA PRO A 150 -11.05 -6.45 -14.29
C PRO A 150 -10.65 -6.77 -15.74
N ALA A 151 -11.58 -6.65 -16.68
CA ALA A 151 -11.31 -6.91 -18.10
C ALA A 151 -10.28 -5.94 -18.68
N ASN A 152 -10.21 -4.72 -18.14
CA ASN A 152 -9.29 -3.67 -18.54
C ASN A 152 -8.10 -3.50 -17.59
N GLY A 153 -7.87 -4.45 -16.68
CA GLY A 153 -6.76 -4.43 -15.73
C GLY A 153 -6.99 -3.58 -14.49
N LEU A 154 -8.23 -3.16 -14.20
CA LEU A 154 -8.58 -2.43 -12.97
C LEU A 154 -9.16 -3.38 -11.92
N CYS A 155 -8.29 -4.26 -11.44
CA CYS A 155 -8.57 -5.20 -10.36
C CYS A 155 -7.93 -4.77 -9.04
N SER A 156 -8.40 -5.32 -7.92
CA SER A 156 -7.74 -5.16 -6.63
C SER A 156 -6.24 -5.52 -6.74
N SER A 157 -5.40 -4.77 -6.02
CA SER A 157 -3.94 -4.86 -6.05
C SER A 157 -3.27 -4.37 -7.34
N THR A 158 -4.02 -3.81 -8.30
CA THR A 158 -3.41 -3.13 -9.46
C THR A 158 -2.61 -1.92 -8.97
N ARG A 159 -1.31 -1.89 -9.30
CA ARG A 159 -0.43 -0.75 -9.04
C ARG A 159 -0.62 0.30 -10.12
N LEU A 160 -0.82 1.54 -9.68
CA LEU A 160 -1.08 2.69 -10.54
C LEU A 160 -0.14 3.82 -10.12
N VAL A 161 0.09 4.77 -11.03
CA VAL A 161 0.81 6.01 -10.73
C VAL A 161 -0.14 7.18 -10.93
N CYS A 162 -0.23 8.07 -9.94
CA CYS A 162 -1.01 9.30 -10.01
C CYS A 162 -0.42 10.25 -11.04
N ARG A 163 -1.24 10.81 -11.92
CA ARG A 163 -0.76 11.67 -13.00
C ARG A 163 -1.43 13.02 -13.00
N ASN A 164 -2.70 13.06 -12.62
CA ASN A 164 -3.40 14.31 -12.37
C ASN A 164 -4.57 14.09 -11.41
N PHE A 165 -5.06 15.18 -10.86
CA PHE A 165 -6.10 15.17 -9.85
C PHE A 165 -7.24 16.11 -10.23
N GLN A 166 -8.46 15.64 -10.05
CA GLN A 166 -9.68 16.45 -10.11
C GLN A 166 -10.51 16.21 -8.85
N ARG A 167 -11.53 17.03 -8.63
CA ARG A 167 -12.37 16.98 -7.42
C ARG A 167 -12.92 15.59 -7.09
N ASN A 168 -13.34 14.83 -8.10
CA ASN A 168 -14.01 13.53 -7.92
C ASN A 168 -13.37 12.40 -8.74
N VAL A 169 -12.22 12.65 -9.38
CA VAL A 169 -11.54 11.70 -10.26
C VAL A 169 -10.03 11.81 -10.07
N ILE A 170 -9.35 10.68 -9.92
CA ILE A 170 -7.89 10.58 -10.06
C ILE A 170 -7.60 10.10 -11.47
N ASP A 171 -6.75 10.85 -12.19
CA ASP A 171 -6.16 10.40 -13.45
C ASP A 171 -4.87 9.66 -13.12
N ALA A 172 -4.84 8.38 -13.47
CA ALA A 172 -3.74 7.50 -13.15
C ALA A 172 -3.33 6.65 -14.36
N GLU A 173 -2.18 6.01 -14.23
CA GLU A 173 -1.62 5.13 -15.25
C GLU A 173 -1.29 3.78 -14.65
N ILE A 174 -1.63 2.70 -15.35
CA ILE A 174 -1.32 1.35 -14.90
C ILE A 174 0.20 1.13 -14.94
N ALA A 175 0.79 0.77 -13.80
CA ALA A 175 2.23 0.71 -13.64
C ALA A 175 2.83 -0.63 -14.09
N THR A 176 2.08 -1.73 -13.99
CA THR A 176 2.58 -3.10 -14.23
C THR A 176 1.57 -3.99 -14.95
N GLY A 177 2.04 -5.12 -15.49
CA GLY A 177 1.20 -6.14 -16.11
C GLY A 177 0.85 -5.86 -17.59
N GLY A 178 -0.05 -6.68 -18.15
CA GLY A 178 -0.40 -6.62 -19.57
C GLY A 178 -1.11 -5.33 -20.04
N HIS A 179 -1.54 -4.50 -19.09
CA HIS A 179 -2.18 -3.21 -19.37
C HIS A 179 -1.30 -2.01 -18.97
N ALA A 180 0.00 -2.23 -18.70
CA ALA A 180 0.93 -1.17 -18.31
C ALA A 180 0.96 -0.01 -19.32
N GLY A 181 1.06 1.21 -18.83
CA GLY A 181 1.04 2.44 -19.63
C GLY A 181 -0.35 2.95 -20.01
N LYS A 182 -1.42 2.19 -19.74
CA LYS A 182 -2.79 2.62 -20.00
C LYS A 182 -3.23 3.70 -19.01
N ARG A 183 -3.74 4.82 -19.54
CA ARG A 183 -4.38 5.89 -18.75
C ARG A 183 -5.79 5.53 -18.36
N ILE A 184 -6.11 5.73 -17.10
CA ILE A 184 -7.38 5.36 -16.48
C ILE A 184 -7.85 6.46 -15.54
N PHE A 185 -9.16 6.48 -15.27
CA PHE A 185 -9.78 7.45 -14.38
C PHE A 185 -10.45 6.71 -13.22
N ILE A 186 -10.05 7.03 -11.99
CA ILE A 186 -10.58 6.41 -10.77
C ILE A 186 -11.57 7.38 -10.13
N PRO A 187 -12.88 7.08 -10.09
CA PRO A 187 -13.86 7.93 -9.42
C PRO A 187 -13.93 7.65 -7.91
N LYS A 188 -14.45 8.62 -7.14
CA LYS A 188 -14.89 8.34 -5.76
C LYS A 188 -16.13 7.44 -5.79
N ILE A 189 -16.08 6.33 -5.06
CA ILE A 189 -17.20 5.38 -4.96
C ILE A 189 -17.58 5.15 -3.49
N PRO A 190 -18.84 4.80 -3.20
CA PRO A 190 -19.21 4.33 -1.87
C PRO A 190 -18.58 2.95 -1.62
N LEU A 191 -17.94 2.79 -0.48
CA LEU A 191 -17.28 1.58 -0.03
C LEU A 191 -17.83 1.17 1.33
N SER A 192 -18.00 -0.13 1.53
CA SER A 192 -18.32 -0.75 2.82
C SER A 192 -17.16 -1.61 3.28
N PRO A 193 -16.96 -1.71 4.61
CA PRO A 193 -15.99 -2.65 5.16
C PRO A 193 -16.35 -4.08 4.70
N PRO A 194 -15.36 -4.98 4.58
CA PRO A 194 -15.62 -6.36 4.17
C PRO A 194 -16.38 -7.18 5.23
N ASP A 195 -16.33 -6.74 6.48
CA ASP A 195 -17.03 -7.34 7.61
C ASP A 195 -18.13 -6.37 8.08
N ASP A 196 -19.39 -6.77 7.86
CA ASP A 196 -20.57 -5.95 8.15
C ASP A 196 -20.90 -5.92 9.66
N ASP A 197 -20.34 -6.82 10.48
CA ASP A 197 -20.62 -6.93 11.91
C ASP A 197 -19.65 -6.12 12.79
N LEU A 198 -18.72 -5.36 12.18
CA LEU A 198 -17.72 -4.58 12.91
C LEU A 198 -18.34 -3.48 13.79
N PHE A 199 -19.50 -2.97 13.39
CA PHE A 199 -20.18 -1.85 14.02
C PHE A 199 -21.66 -2.18 14.23
N PRO A 200 -22.32 -1.55 15.23
CA PRO A 200 -23.77 -1.73 15.43
C PRO A 200 -24.64 -1.05 14.36
N PHE A 201 -24.04 -0.63 13.24
CA PHE A 201 -24.67 0.06 12.12
C PHE A 201 -23.91 -0.25 10.84
N ARG A 202 -24.56 -0.07 9.69
CA ARG A 202 -23.90 -0.28 8.40
C ARG A 202 -23.07 0.93 8.00
N PHE A 203 -21.75 0.83 8.14
CA PHE A 203 -20.83 1.91 7.75
C PHE A 203 -20.62 1.98 6.23
N LYS A 204 -20.66 3.20 5.69
CA LYS A 204 -20.28 3.51 4.31
C LYS A 204 -19.37 4.71 4.23
N ARG A 205 -18.25 4.55 3.52
CA ARG A 205 -17.27 5.59 3.21
C ARG A 205 -17.26 5.86 1.70
N LYS A 206 -17.59 7.08 1.29
CA LYS A 206 -17.42 7.51 -0.10
C LYS A 206 -16.04 8.14 -0.29
N GLN A 207 -15.16 7.44 -0.98
CA GLN A 207 -13.77 7.84 -1.23
C GLN A 207 -13.24 7.17 -2.51
N PHE A 208 -12.05 7.56 -2.98
CA PHE A 208 -11.34 6.80 -4.00
C PHE A 208 -10.97 5.40 -3.46
N PRO A 209 -11.16 4.32 -4.24
CA PRO A 209 -10.85 2.96 -3.82
C PRO A 209 -9.35 2.67 -3.94
N VAL A 210 -8.51 3.49 -3.32
CA VAL A 210 -7.03 3.43 -3.37
C VAL A 210 -6.40 3.61 -1.99
#